data_AF-T1HCX0-F1
#
_entry.id   AF-T1HCX0-F1
#
_cell.length_a   1.000
_cell.length_b   1.000
_cell.length_c   1.000
_cell.angle_alpha   90.00
_cell.angle_beta   90.00
_cell.angle_gamma   90.00
#
_symmetry.space_group_name_H-M   'P 1'
#
loop_
_entity.id
_entity.type
_entity.pdbx_description
1 polymer ?
#
loop_
_entity_poly.entity_id
_entity_poly.type
_entity_poly.pdbx_seq_one_letter_code
_entity_poly.pdbx_strand_id
1 'polypeptide(L)'
;MQLLWNSMWVLCTVVKWTMAEEECGGLLTRDRGLLHTPGFPRPFQVPLKCRWVIDSSMQPTQPVSIVVYLTQLFVTTGLTFTEYAYYEPDSPNYQLEPKILHTVTEENVAITTRVATNTSFLVVEFNMDRLEGNHLRASDGLLEVYGLNITYIMHLGTGKIPDYSCTAAKCSMLGHCYASLDYSSFWCACFPGFTGPNCKQGPLCRRDMDVCRNGATC
;
A
#
# COMPACT_ATOMS: atom_id res chain seq x y z
N MET A 1 27.02 65.92 13.20
CA MET A 1 26.11 64.86 13.68
C MET A 1 25.70 64.01 12.48
N GLN A 2 26.39 62.89 12.26
CA GLN A 2 25.88 61.64 11.64
C GLN A 2 27.08 60.71 11.42
N LEU A 3 27.02 59.58 12.11
CA LEU A 3 27.97 58.49 12.08
C LEU A 3 27.72 57.65 10.81
N LEU A 4 28.78 57.29 10.09
CA LEU A 4 28.74 56.36 8.97
C LEU A 4 28.63 54.93 9.52
N TRP A 5 27.57 54.20 9.13
CA TRP A 5 27.36 52.82 9.54
C TRP A 5 27.89 51.83 8.50
N ASN A 6 28.61 50.83 9.01
CA ASN A 6 29.15 49.64 8.35
C ASN A 6 28.10 48.88 7.52
N SER A 7 28.45 48.49 6.30
CA SER A 7 27.75 47.48 5.51
C SER A 7 28.57 46.19 5.47
N MET A 8 28.32 45.32 6.45
CA MET A 8 28.84 43.95 6.47
C MET A 8 27.83 43.06 5.75
N TRP A 9 28.19 42.60 4.56
CA TRP A 9 27.38 41.70 3.74
C TRP A 9 27.30 40.33 4.42
N VAL A 10 26.16 40.05 5.07
CA VAL A 10 25.83 38.69 5.50
C VAL A 10 25.46 37.91 4.25
N LEU A 11 26.38 37.06 3.78
CA LEU A 11 26.06 36.01 2.82
C LEU A 11 25.06 35.07 3.48
N CYS A 12 23.78 35.29 3.19
CA CYS A 12 22.72 34.33 3.47
C CYS A 12 22.95 33.13 2.54
N THR A 13 23.83 32.20 2.93
CA THR A 13 23.82 30.87 2.33
C THR A 13 22.50 30.23 2.71
N VAL A 14 21.58 30.18 1.75
CA VAL A 14 20.40 29.31 1.86
C VAL A 14 20.97 27.90 1.96
N VAL A 15 21.08 27.38 3.17
CA VAL A 15 21.23 25.95 3.38
C VAL A 15 19.94 25.36 2.82
N LYS A 16 20.00 24.87 1.58
CA LYS A 16 19.00 23.96 1.05
C LYS A 16 19.09 22.72 1.93
N TRP A 17 18.33 22.72 3.01
CA TRP A 17 17.91 21.48 3.63
C TRP A 17 17.07 20.77 2.58
N THR A 18 17.70 19.92 1.77
CA THR A 18 16.97 18.79 1.23
C THR A 18 16.62 17.98 2.47
N MET A 19 15.45 18.23 3.06
CA MET A 19 14.76 17.12 3.71
C MET A 19 14.79 16.04 2.64
N ALA A 20 15.57 15.00 2.85
CA ALA A 20 15.33 13.76 2.15
C ALA A 20 13.89 13.44 2.55
N GLU A 21 12.94 13.83 1.70
CA GLU A 21 11.58 13.32 1.75
C GLU A 21 11.80 11.81 1.80
N GLU A 22 11.49 11.19 2.94
CA GLU A 22 11.62 9.74 3.05
C GLU A 22 10.89 9.17 1.85
N GLU A 23 11.61 8.55 0.92
CA GLU A 23 11.07 8.19 -0.40
C GLU A 23 9.82 7.27 -0.25
N CYS A 24 9.67 6.66 0.93
CA CYS A 24 8.48 6.00 1.45
C CYS A 24 8.50 5.98 3.00
N GLY A 25 7.34 6.03 3.65
CA GLY A 25 7.20 5.87 5.10
C GLY A 25 6.42 6.99 5.78
N GLY A 26 6.56 7.09 7.09
CA GLY A 26 6.08 8.21 7.90
C GLY A 26 4.87 7.91 8.80
N LEU A 27 4.53 8.89 9.64
CA LEU A 27 3.37 8.87 10.53
C LEU A 27 2.11 9.31 9.78
N LEU A 28 1.06 8.49 9.84
CA LEU A 28 -0.18 8.66 9.10
C LEU A 28 -1.36 8.78 10.07
N THR A 29 -1.85 10.00 10.25
CA THR A 29 -2.96 10.33 11.16
C THR A 29 -4.27 10.65 10.44
N ARG A 30 -4.24 10.76 9.10
CA ARG A 30 -5.45 10.97 8.30
C ARG A 30 -6.29 9.70 8.28
N ASP A 31 -7.60 9.85 8.15
CA ASP A 31 -8.58 8.76 8.12
C ASP A 31 -8.40 7.82 6.92
N ARG A 32 -7.73 8.26 5.85
CA ARG A 32 -7.44 7.45 4.66
C ARG A 32 -6.21 7.94 3.92
N GLY A 33 -5.59 7.04 3.16
CA GLY A 33 -4.46 7.37 2.31
C GLY A 33 -3.82 6.17 1.61
N LEU A 34 -2.63 6.40 1.06
CA LEU A 34 -1.86 5.42 0.30
C LEU A 34 -0.53 5.11 0.99
N LEU A 35 -0.13 3.85 0.90
CA LEU A 35 1.21 3.36 1.19
C LEU A 35 1.79 2.93 -0.14
N HIS A 36 2.89 3.53 -0.59
CA HIS A 36 3.49 3.18 -1.87
C HIS A 36 5.01 3.17 -1.82
N THR A 37 5.61 2.30 -2.63
CA THR A 37 7.06 2.35 -2.89
C THR A 37 7.41 3.56 -3.77
N PRO A 38 8.65 4.07 -3.70
CA PRO A 38 9.11 5.14 -4.56
C PRO A 38 9.00 4.73 -6.04
N GLY A 39 8.55 5.65 -6.90
CA GLY A 39 8.55 5.45 -8.36
C GLY A 39 7.56 4.39 -8.89
N PHE A 40 6.69 3.83 -8.05
CA PHE A 40 5.66 2.87 -8.45
C PHE A 40 4.92 3.32 -9.73
N PRO A 41 4.68 2.44 -10.72
CA PRO A 41 4.94 0.98 -10.74
C PRO A 41 6.35 0.58 -11.22
N ARG A 42 7.28 1.53 -11.39
CA ARG A 42 8.62 1.26 -11.92
C ARG A 42 9.54 0.64 -10.87
N PRO A 43 10.65 0.00 -11.29
CA PRO A 43 11.71 -0.42 -10.37
C PRO A 43 12.16 0.72 -9.46
N PHE A 44 12.41 0.40 -8.19
CA PHE A 44 12.95 1.31 -7.18
C PHE A 44 14.37 0.89 -6.78
N GLN A 45 15.12 1.81 -6.16
CA GLN A 45 16.47 1.54 -5.69
C GLN A 45 16.44 0.62 -4.48
N VAL A 46 17.36 -0.36 -4.43
CA VAL A 46 17.54 -1.29 -3.31
C VAL A 46 18.94 -1.12 -2.71
N PRO A 47 19.12 -1.33 -1.38
CA PRO A 47 18.11 -1.77 -0.42
C PRO A 47 17.10 -0.66 -0.08
N LEU A 48 15.82 -1.01 -0.01
CA LEU A 48 14.73 -0.10 0.38
C LEU A 48 14.13 -0.52 1.72
N LYS A 49 13.96 0.44 2.63
CA LYS A 49 13.28 0.25 3.91
C LYS A 49 12.25 1.35 4.10
N CYS A 50 10.97 0.96 4.12
CA CYS A 50 9.86 1.85 4.41
C CYS A 50 9.23 1.43 5.74
N ARG A 51 8.83 2.42 6.54
CA ARG A 51 8.05 2.19 7.76
C ARG A 51 6.92 3.20 7.82
N TRP A 52 5.69 2.72 7.72
CA TRP A 52 4.50 3.54 7.91
C TRP A 52 3.86 3.23 9.25
N VAL A 53 3.52 4.27 10.00
CA VAL A 53 2.84 4.16 11.30
C VAL A 53 1.47 4.79 11.13
N ILE A 54 0.41 3.97 11.11
CA ILE A 54 -0.96 4.45 11.04
C ILE A 54 -1.47 4.60 12.47
N ASP A 55 -1.79 5.83 12.85
CA ASP A 55 -2.22 6.20 14.20
C ASP A 55 -3.67 6.70 14.18
N SER A 56 -4.57 5.91 14.78
CA SER A 56 -5.98 6.25 14.95
C SER A 56 -6.34 6.74 16.35
N SER A 57 -5.36 6.90 17.25
CA SER A 57 -5.59 7.28 18.65
C SER A 57 -6.26 8.65 18.80
N MET A 58 -5.95 9.57 17.89
CA MET A 58 -6.45 10.95 17.88
C MET A 58 -7.74 11.14 17.07
N GLN A 59 -8.34 10.07 16.54
CA GLN A 59 -9.60 10.18 15.81
C GLN A 59 -10.73 10.65 16.74
N PRO A 60 -11.56 11.62 16.31
CA PRO A 60 -12.55 12.27 17.18
C PRO A 60 -13.71 11.35 17.57
N THR A 61 -13.91 10.25 16.85
CA THR A 61 -14.99 9.30 17.09
C THR A 61 -14.38 7.90 17.23
N GLN A 62 -14.61 7.27 18.38
CA GLN A 62 -14.18 5.92 18.68
C GLN A 62 -15.41 5.01 18.83
N PRO A 63 -15.28 3.69 18.61
CA PRO A 63 -14.06 2.97 18.23
C PRO A 63 -13.70 3.11 16.74
N VAL A 64 -12.42 2.90 16.40
CA VAL A 64 -11.90 2.91 15.03
C VAL A 64 -11.26 1.56 14.68
N SER A 65 -11.53 1.07 13.47
CA SER A 65 -10.80 -0.04 12.86
C SER A 65 -9.87 0.48 11.76
N ILE A 66 -8.58 0.23 11.87
CA ILE A 66 -7.61 0.51 10.80
C ILE A 66 -7.66 -0.66 9.81
N VAL A 67 -7.87 -0.38 8.52
CA VAL A 67 -7.95 -1.39 7.46
C VAL A 67 -7.04 -1.01 6.31
N VAL A 68 -6.13 -1.91 5.93
CA VAL A 68 -5.30 -1.78 4.73
C VAL A 68 -5.82 -2.73 3.65
N TYR A 69 -6.29 -2.17 2.54
CA TYR A 69 -6.73 -2.87 1.35
C TYR A 69 -5.55 -3.07 0.39
N LEU A 70 -5.29 -4.32 0.01
CA LEU A 70 -4.13 -4.70 -0.81
C LEU A 70 -4.41 -4.53 -2.32
N THR A 71 -4.85 -3.32 -2.69
CA THR A 71 -5.30 -2.96 -4.05
C THR A 71 -4.25 -3.30 -5.11
N GLN A 72 -3.07 -2.68 -5.01
CA GLN A 72 -1.95 -2.90 -5.93
C GLN A 72 -0.73 -3.43 -5.18
N LEU A 73 -0.84 -4.63 -4.62
CA LEU A 73 0.28 -5.36 -4.01
C LEU A 73 0.94 -6.25 -5.07
N PHE A 74 2.19 -5.93 -5.44
CA PHE A 74 2.95 -6.72 -6.42
C PHE A 74 4.24 -7.31 -5.85
N VAL A 75 4.60 -7.04 -4.61
CA VAL A 75 5.69 -7.72 -3.90
C VAL A 75 5.19 -9.02 -3.29
N THR A 76 6.02 -10.06 -3.30
CA THR A 76 5.69 -11.38 -2.74
C THR A 76 6.35 -11.62 -1.38
N THR A 77 7.26 -10.75 -0.96
CA THR A 77 8.01 -10.83 0.30
C THR A 77 8.28 -9.43 0.86
N GLY A 78 8.78 -9.38 2.09
CA GLY A 78 9.34 -8.16 2.66
C GLY A 78 8.32 -7.18 3.23
N LEU A 79 7.01 -7.46 3.18
CA LEU A 79 5.96 -6.61 3.73
C LEU A 79 5.33 -7.26 4.98
N THR A 80 5.34 -6.55 6.10
CA THR A 80 4.80 -7.01 7.39
C THR A 80 3.87 -5.97 8.01
N PHE A 81 2.81 -6.46 8.65
CA PHE A 81 1.78 -5.68 9.34
C PHE A 81 1.76 -6.09 10.80
N THR A 82 2.03 -5.15 11.70
CA THR A 82 2.12 -5.40 13.15
C THR A 82 1.22 -4.41 13.89
N GLU A 83 0.30 -4.93 14.70
CA GLU A 83 -0.48 -4.11 15.62
C GLU A 83 0.29 -3.89 16.92
N TYR A 84 0.06 -2.72 17.54
CA TYR A 84 0.62 -2.35 18.83
C TYR A 84 -0.48 -1.76 19.71
N ALA A 85 -0.47 -2.12 20.99
CA ALA A 85 -1.32 -1.46 21.99
C ALA A 85 -0.87 -0.01 22.23
N TYR A 86 0.44 0.24 22.14
CA TYR A 86 1.05 1.56 22.19
C TYR A 86 2.33 1.57 21.35
N TYR A 87 2.55 2.64 20.60
CA TYR A 87 3.72 2.78 19.73
C TYR A 87 4.30 4.20 19.81
N GLU A 88 5.60 4.27 20.09
CA GLU A 88 6.38 5.52 20.06
C GLU A 88 7.45 5.42 18.96
N PRO A 89 7.36 6.19 17.86
CA PRO A 89 8.27 6.08 16.71
C PRO A 89 9.74 6.29 17.03
N ASP A 90 10.03 7.20 17.96
CA ASP A 90 11.39 7.64 18.33
C ASP A 90 11.99 6.82 19.48
N SER A 91 11.20 5.95 20.11
CA SER A 91 11.60 5.23 21.31
C SER A 91 11.23 3.74 21.21
N PRO A 92 12.06 2.90 20.56
CA PRO A 92 11.79 1.47 20.35
C PRO A 92 11.51 0.68 21.63
N ASN A 93 12.09 1.13 22.76
CA ASN A 93 11.91 0.52 24.08
C ASN A 93 10.52 0.80 24.70
N TYR A 94 9.74 1.69 24.09
CA TYR A 94 8.42 2.13 24.56
C TYR A 94 7.33 1.69 23.57
N GLN A 95 7.39 0.44 23.14
CA GLN A 95 6.36 -0.21 22.34
C GLN A 95 5.71 -1.30 23.19
N LEU A 96 4.38 -1.38 23.16
CA LEU A 96 3.64 -2.35 23.96
C LEU A 96 2.89 -3.34 23.08
N GLU A 97 3.00 -4.61 23.47
CA GLU A 97 2.26 -5.74 22.91
C GLU A 97 2.32 -5.86 21.37
N PRO A 98 3.52 -5.90 20.76
CA PRO A 98 3.64 -6.11 19.32
C PRO A 98 3.03 -7.45 18.93
N LYS A 99 2.11 -7.42 17.97
CA LYS A 99 1.53 -8.63 17.40
C LYS A 99 1.48 -8.55 15.88
N ILE A 100 2.18 -9.47 15.24
CA ILE A 100 2.16 -9.59 13.77
C ILE A 100 0.78 -10.08 13.35
N LEU A 101 0.09 -9.29 12.54
CA LEU A 101 -1.18 -9.63 11.94
C LEU A 101 -1.00 -10.41 10.65
N HIS A 102 0.00 -10.00 9.85
CA HIS A 102 0.24 -10.57 8.54
C HIS A 102 1.66 -10.28 8.07
N THR A 103 2.27 -11.27 7.43
CA THR A 103 3.49 -11.10 6.63
C THR A 103 3.19 -11.63 5.25
N VAL A 104 3.46 -10.82 4.23
CA VAL A 104 3.25 -11.23 2.84
C VAL A 104 4.25 -12.30 2.46
N THR A 105 3.75 -13.38 1.87
CA THR A 105 4.52 -14.48 1.30
C THR A 105 4.00 -14.80 -0.10
N GLU A 106 4.79 -15.53 -0.89
CA GLU A 106 4.38 -16.04 -2.20
C GLU A 106 3.08 -16.86 -2.13
N GLU A 107 2.84 -17.54 -1.00
CA GLU A 107 1.66 -18.40 -0.81
C GLU A 107 0.39 -17.59 -0.52
N ASN A 108 0.51 -16.47 0.19
CA ASN A 108 -0.65 -15.73 0.69
C ASN A 108 -1.00 -14.47 -0.12
N VAL A 109 -0.04 -13.93 -0.89
CA VAL A 109 -0.19 -12.68 -1.65
C VAL A 109 -1.40 -12.68 -2.60
N ALA A 110 -1.78 -13.84 -3.14
CA ALA A 110 -2.91 -13.95 -4.06
C ALA A 110 -4.28 -14.11 -3.36
N ILE A 111 -4.30 -14.49 -2.08
CA ILE A 111 -5.54 -14.77 -1.33
C ILE A 111 -5.85 -13.70 -0.29
N THR A 112 -4.85 -13.00 0.23
CA THR A 112 -5.05 -11.93 1.20
C THR A 112 -5.54 -10.67 0.49
N THR A 113 -6.68 -10.15 0.94
CA THR A 113 -7.32 -8.98 0.32
C THR A 113 -7.18 -7.71 1.13
N ARG A 114 -7.06 -7.86 2.45
CA ARG A 114 -6.93 -6.78 3.41
C ARG A 114 -6.31 -7.28 4.70
N VAL A 115 -5.73 -6.36 5.46
CA VAL A 115 -5.29 -6.55 6.84
C VAL A 115 -6.01 -5.51 7.70
N ALA A 116 -6.51 -5.90 8.86
CA ALA A 116 -7.28 -5.00 9.72
C ALA A 116 -6.96 -5.20 11.19
N THR A 117 -7.06 -4.12 11.96
CA THR A 117 -6.94 -4.12 13.43
C THR A 117 -7.92 -3.13 14.05
N ASN A 118 -8.30 -3.40 15.30
CA ASN A 118 -9.06 -2.49 16.15
C ASN A 118 -8.17 -1.78 17.18
N THR A 119 -6.86 -1.99 17.13
CA THR A 119 -5.90 -1.25 17.94
C THR A 119 -5.68 0.15 17.36
N SER A 120 -5.10 1.04 18.16
CA SER A 120 -4.84 2.42 17.75
C SER A 120 -3.64 2.56 16.82
N PHE A 121 -2.73 1.57 16.80
CA PHE A 121 -1.48 1.65 16.06
C PHE A 121 -1.29 0.44 15.16
N LEU A 122 -1.19 0.69 13.86
CA LEU A 122 -0.78 -0.31 12.87
C LEU A 122 0.54 0.13 12.23
N VAL A 123 1.58 -0.68 12.37
CA VAL A 123 2.87 -0.44 11.74
C VAL A 123 2.99 -1.35 10.53
N VAL A 124 3.29 -0.76 9.39
CA VAL A 124 3.53 -1.45 8.12
C VAL A 124 5.00 -1.27 7.76
N GLU A 125 5.75 -2.35 7.71
CA GLU A 125 7.17 -2.34 7.38
C GLU A 125 7.39 -3.03 6.04
N PHE A 126 8.12 -2.36 5.15
CA PHE A 126 8.57 -2.92 3.89
C PHE A 126 10.10 -2.91 3.84
N ASN A 127 10.71 -4.08 3.63
CA ASN A 127 12.15 -4.22 3.48
C ASN A 127 12.47 -5.05 2.23
N MET A 128 13.31 -4.53 1.35
CA MET A 128 13.67 -5.17 0.10
C MET A 128 15.14 -4.95 -0.24
N ASP A 129 15.92 -6.04 -0.25
CA ASP A 129 17.36 -6.00 -0.55
C ASP A 129 17.67 -6.16 -2.04
N ARG A 130 16.76 -6.79 -2.80
CA ARG A 130 16.91 -7.05 -4.25
C ARG A 130 15.54 -7.11 -4.94
N LEU A 131 15.45 -6.80 -6.23
CA LEU A 131 14.17 -6.81 -6.96
C LEU A 131 13.84 -8.18 -7.55
N GLU A 132 14.86 -8.99 -7.83
CA GLU A 132 14.76 -10.26 -8.54
C GLU A 132 14.04 -11.31 -7.69
N GLY A 133 13.03 -11.95 -8.27
CA GLY A 133 12.27 -13.03 -7.63
C GLY A 133 11.30 -12.58 -6.53
N ASN A 134 11.18 -11.28 -6.26
CA ASN A 134 10.38 -10.76 -5.15
C ASN A 134 9.05 -10.11 -5.58
N HIS A 135 8.63 -10.34 -6.82
CA HIS A 135 7.46 -9.69 -7.42
C HIS A 135 6.54 -10.69 -8.11
N LEU A 136 5.24 -10.38 -8.11
CA LEU A 136 4.23 -11.13 -8.84
C LEU A 136 4.46 -11.02 -10.34
N ARG A 137 4.52 -12.18 -11.00
CA ARG A 137 4.65 -12.33 -12.45
C ARG A 137 3.60 -13.35 -12.91
N ALA A 138 2.61 -12.91 -13.66
CA ALA A 138 1.48 -13.76 -14.08
C ALA A 138 1.06 -13.55 -15.54
N SER A 139 1.12 -12.32 -16.05
CA SER A 139 0.76 -11.96 -17.43
C SER A 139 1.66 -10.84 -17.92
N ASP A 140 1.70 -10.60 -19.24
CA ASP A 140 2.53 -9.57 -19.87
C ASP A 140 2.29 -8.18 -19.24
N GLY A 141 1.04 -7.86 -18.88
CA GLY A 141 0.69 -6.60 -18.22
C GLY A 141 1.20 -6.44 -16.78
N LEU A 142 1.78 -7.48 -16.20
CA LEU A 142 2.34 -7.50 -14.84
C LEU A 142 3.85 -7.74 -14.79
N LEU A 143 4.51 -7.97 -15.93
CA LEU A 143 5.95 -8.25 -15.97
C LEU A 143 6.80 -7.04 -15.57
N GLU A 144 6.31 -5.82 -15.84
CA GLU A 144 7.03 -4.56 -15.60
C GLU A 144 6.54 -3.80 -14.36
N VAL A 145 5.78 -4.45 -13.48
CA VAL A 145 5.21 -3.82 -12.28
C VAL A 145 6.04 -4.18 -11.05
N TYR A 146 6.47 -3.17 -10.29
CA TYR A 146 7.31 -3.32 -9.11
C TYR A 146 6.69 -2.64 -7.90
N GLY A 147 6.99 -3.17 -6.72
CA GLY A 147 6.62 -2.57 -5.45
C GLY A 147 5.13 -2.69 -5.10
N LEU A 148 4.62 -1.66 -4.44
CA LEU A 148 3.25 -1.62 -3.95
C LEU A 148 2.66 -0.22 -4.02
N ASN A 149 1.33 -0.14 -4.17
CA ASN A 149 0.52 1.06 -3.99
C ASN A 149 -0.82 0.66 -3.37
N ILE A 150 -0.83 0.49 -2.05
CA ILE A 150 -1.97 -0.04 -1.29
C ILE A 150 -2.68 1.06 -0.52
N THR A 151 -3.95 0.86 -0.22
CA THR A 151 -4.83 1.87 0.37
C THR A 151 -5.11 1.54 1.83
N TYR A 152 -5.05 2.51 2.73
CA TYR A 152 -5.55 2.35 4.10
C TYR A 152 -6.76 3.26 4.37
N ILE A 153 -7.68 2.77 5.20
CA ILE A 153 -8.89 3.49 5.65
C ILE A 153 -9.14 3.17 7.13
N MET A 154 -9.43 4.19 7.92
CA MET A 154 -9.91 4.13 9.29
C MET A 154 -11.45 4.12 9.26
N HIS A 155 -12.05 2.98 9.60
CA HIS A 155 -13.52 2.85 9.67
C HIS A 155 -14.01 3.19 11.08
N LEU A 156 -15.05 4.03 11.16
CA LEU A 156 -15.68 4.40 12.42
C LEU A 156 -16.70 3.34 12.86
N GLY A 157 -16.73 3.04 14.16
CA GLY A 157 -17.72 2.20 14.81
C GLY A 157 -17.42 0.70 14.77
N THR A 158 -18.29 -0.08 15.40
CA THR A 158 -18.23 -1.54 15.47
C THR A 158 -19.07 -2.17 14.36
N GLY A 159 -18.57 -2.10 13.12
CA GLY A 159 -19.26 -2.60 11.94
C GLY A 159 -18.52 -3.73 11.22
N LYS A 160 -19.21 -4.43 10.32
CA LYS A 160 -18.55 -5.34 9.37
C LYS A 160 -17.71 -4.49 8.41
N ILE A 161 -16.40 -4.66 8.46
CA ILE A 161 -15.47 -4.05 7.49
C ILE A 161 -15.88 -4.50 6.08
N PRO A 162 -16.14 -3.56 5.16
CA PRO A 162 -16.61 -3.93 3.83
C PRO A 162 -15.56 -4.73 3.03
N ASP A 163 -16.02 -5.78 2.36
CA ASP A 163 -15.21 -6.66 1.49
C ASP A 163 -15.49 -6.43 0.00
N TYR A 164 -15.72 -5.17 -0.39
CA TYR A 164 -15.94 -4.81 -1.79
C TYR A 164 -14.65 -4.41 -2.51
N SER A 165 -13.51 -4.38 -1.82
CA SER A 165 -12.23 -4.05 -2.45
C SER A 165 -11.75 -5.16 -3.39
N CYS A 166 -11.07 -4.77 -4.46
CA CYS A 166 -10.37 -5.66 -5.38
C CYS A 166 -8.90 -5.85 -4.97
N THR A 167 -8.21 -6.75 -5.65
CA THR A 167 -6.77 -6.98 -5.61
C THR A 167 -6.32 -7.40 -7.01
N ALA A 168 -5.02 -7.48 -7.27
CA ALA A 168 -4.50 -8.08 -8.50
C ALA A 168 -5.11 -9.47 -8.76
N ALA A 169 -5.22 -10.31 -7.72
CA ALA A 169 -5.81 -11.64 -7.81
C ALA A 169 -7.33 -11.62 -8.04
N LYS A 170 -8.09 -10.74 -7.36
CA LYS A 170 -9.54 -10.57 -7.64
C LYS A 170 -9.79 -10.05 -9.06
N CYS A 171 -8.85 -9.29 -9.62
CA CYS A 171 -8.82 -8.88 -11.04
C CYS A 171 -8.21 -9.95 -11.96
N SER A 172 -8.13 -11.20 -11.49
CA SER A 172 -7.67 -12.38 -12.23
C SER A 172 -6.25 -12.28 -12.78
N MET A 173 -5.40 -11.40 -12.22
CA MET A 173 -4.08 -11.06 -12.74
C MET A 173 -4.11 -10.52 -14.19
N LEU A 174 -5.28 -10.03 -14.62
CA LEU A 174 -5.58 -9.56 -15.98
C LEU A 174 -6.11 -8.10 -15.98
N GLY A 175 -5.86 -7.40 -14.89
CA GLY A 175 -6.19 -6.00 -14.71
C GLY A 175 -5.57 -5.45 -13.44
N HIS A 176 -5.56 -4.13 -13.33
CA HIS A 176 -5.16 -3.44 -12.10
C HIS A 176 -6.38 -3.17 -11.23
N CYS A 177 -6.23 -3.33 -9.92
CA CYS A 177 -7.23 -2.89 -8.97
C CYS A 177 -6.98 -1.43 -8.60
N TYR A 178 -7.96 -0.56 -8.83
CA TYR A 178 -7.93 0.84 -8.44
C TYR A 178 -8.97 1.15 -7.38
N ALA A 179 -8.71 2.22 -6.63
CA ALA A 179 -9.64 2.83 -5.70
C ALA A 179 -10.00 4.24 -6.19
N SER A 180 -11.21 4.71 -5.86
CA SER A 180 -11.58 6.10 -6.12
C SER A 180 -10.78 7.05 -5.22
N LEU A 181 -10.71 8.33 -5.57
CA LEU A 181 -9.94 9.34 -4.79
C LEU A 181 -10.43 9.49 -3.35
N ASP A 182 -11.71 9.27 -3.12
CA ASP A 182 -12.33 9.23 -1.81
C ASP A 182 -12.32 7.81 -1.19
N TYR A 183 -11.76 6.83 -1.89
CA TYR A 183 -11.64 5.43 -1.46
C TYR A 183 -12.98 4.75 -1.10
N SER A 184 -14.10 5.29 -1.62
CA SER A 184 -15.45 4.75 -1.42
C SER A 184 -15.79 3.60 -2.38
N SER A 185 -15.04 3.46 -3.47
CA SER A 185 -15.25 2.42 -4.48
C SER A 185 -13.93 1.85 -4.98
N PHE A 186 -13.98 0.57 -5.41
CA PHE A 186 -12.84 -0.16 -5.95
C PHE A 186 -13.29 -0.91 -7.19
N TRP A 187 -12.43 -1.00 -8.21
CA TRP A 187 -12.75 -1.70 -9.46
C TRP A 187 -11.51 -2.26 -10.13
N CYS A 188 -11.72 -3.29 -10.95
CA CYS A 188 -10.70 -3.82 -11.84
C CYS A 188 -10.70 -3.05 -13.16
N ALA A 189 -9.58 -2.42 -13.48
CA ALA A 189 -9.28 -1.89 -14.81
C ALA A 189 -8.58 -2.98 -15.63
N CYS A 190 -9.33 -3.59 -16.55
CA CYS A 190 -8.86 -4.73 -17.32
C CYS A 190 -7.81 -4.36 -18.37
N PHE A 191 -6.88 -5.28 -18.61
CA PHE A 191 -5.93 -5.17 -19.72
C PHE A 191 -6.63 -5.29 -21.08
N PRO A 192 -5.99 -4.81 -22.16
CA PRO A 192 -6.57 -4.90 -23.51
C PRO A 192 -7.03 -6.32 -23.86
N GLY A 193 -8.27 -6.44 -24.33
CA GLY A 193 -8.89 -7.72 -24.69
C GLY A 193 -9.59 -8.46 -23.54
N PHE A 194 -9.48 -7.97 -22.30
CA PHE A 194 -10.18 -8.53 -21.14
C PHE A 194 -11.30 -7.61 -20.65
N THR A 195 -12.41 -8.19 -20.20
CA THR A 195 -13.59 -7.45 -19.75
C THR A 195 -14.28 -8.12 -18.55
N GLY A 196 -15.35 -7.48 -18.07
CA GLY A 196 -16.14 -7.91 -16.91
C GLY A 196 -15.59 -7.35 -15.59
N PRO A 197 -16.33 -7.55 -14.48
CA PRO A 197 -16.01 -6.93 -13.19
C PRO A 197 -14.67 -7.39 -12.58
N ASN A 198 -14.20 -8.58 -12.97
CA ASN A 198 -12.97 -9.21 -12.46
C ASN A 198 -11.96 -9.52 -13.57
N CYS A 199 -12.16 -8.96 -14.78
CA CYS A 199 -11.28 -9.16 -15.95
C CYS A 199 -11.10 -10.63 -16.39
N LYS A 200 -12.09 -11.49 -16.10
CA LYS A 200 -12.06 -12.93 -16.47
C LYS A 200 -12.41 -13.19 -17.93
N GLN A 201 -13.12 -12.28 -18.59
CA GLN A 201 -13.63 -12.49 -19.93
C GLN A 201 -12.58 -12.07 -20.96
N GLY A 202 -11.82 -13.03 -21.45
CA GLY A 202 -10.79 -12.80 -22.48
C GLY A 202 -11.26 -13.11 -23.91
N PRO A 203 -10.41 -12.90 -24.94
CA PRO A 203 -10.77 -13.08 -26.35
C PRO A 203 -11.13 -14.53 -26.74
N LEU A 204 -10.61 -15.51 -25.99
CA LEU A 204 -10.90 -16.94 -26.19
C LEU A 204 -12.20 -17.37 -25.52
N CYS A 205 -12.79 -16.49 -24.72
CA CYS A 205 -13.96 -16.77 -23.92
C CYS A 205 -15.24 -16.57 -24.75
N ARG A 206 -15.69 -17.63 -25.42
CA ARG A 206 -16.88 -17.62 -26.29
C ARG A 206 -18.02 -18.39 -25.62
N ARG A 207 -19.25 -17.86 -25.67
CA ARG A 207 -20.43 -18.47 -25.04
C ARG A 207 -20.73 -19.89 -25.54
N ASP A 208 -20.31 -20.20 -26.76
CA ASP A 208 -20.61 -21.48 -27.44
C ASP A 208 -19.48 -22.50 -27.33
N MET A 209 -18.39 -22.18 -26.61
CA MET A 209 -17.21 -23.04 -26.52
C MET A 209 -16.61 -22.99 -25.12
N ASP A 210 -16.78 -24.07 -24.36
CA ASP A 210 -16.05 -24.24 -23.12
C ASP A 210 -14.60 -24.67 -23.44
N VAL A 211 -13.70 -23.68 -23.45
CA VAL A 211 -12.27 -23.88 -23.72
C VAL A 211 -11.56 -24.48 -22.49
N CYS A 212 -12.16 -24.39 -21.31
CA CYS A 212 -11.56 -24.76 -20.04
C CYS A 212 -11.77 -26.26 -19.75
N ARG A 213 -10.72 -27.06 -19.96
CA ARG A 213 -10.78 -28.53 -19.76
C ARG A 213 -10.93 -28.99 -18.29
N ASN A 214 -10.90 -28.07 -17.34
CA ASN A 214 -11.07 -28.34 -15.91
C ASN A 214 -12.51 -28.09 -15.42
N GLY A 215 -13.47 -27.88 -16.33
CA GLY A 215 -14.86 -27.59 -15.98
C GLY A 215 -15.08 -26.21 -15.38
N ALA A 216 -14.08 -25.32 -15.47
CA ALA A 216 -14.25 -23.92 -15.13
C ALA A 216 -15.01 -23.23 -16.26
N THR A 217 -16.05 -22.48 -15.95
CA THR A 217 -16.69 -21.65 -16.96
C THR A 217 -15.92 -20.35 -17.16
N CYS A 218 -15.82 -19.96 -18.42
CA CYS A 218 -15.92 -18.55 -18.81
C CYS A 218 -17.07 -17.83 -18.08
#